data_AF-A0A6I9LLZ3-F1
#
_entry.id   AF-A0A6I9LLZ3-F1
#
_cell.length_a   1.000
_cell.length_b   1.000
_cell.length_c   1.000
_cell.angle_alpha   90.00
_cell.angle_beta   90.00
_cell.angle_gamma   90.00
#
_symmetry.space_group_name_H-M   'P 1'
#
loop_
_entity.id
_entity.type
_entity.pdbx_description
1 polymer ?
#
loop_
_entity_poly.entity_id
_entity_poly.type
_entity_poly.pdbx_seq_one_letter_code
_entity_poly.pdbx_strand_id
1 'polypeptide(L)'
;MSPLCPLLLTLALVAVPGARGTCPVPADLKREDGTRTCAKLYDKSDPYYDNCCQGAELSLEPGTDLPYLPSGWANTASSLVVASRCELTVWSLPGKGGKTRKFSAGSYPRLEEYRRGIFGDWSNSISGVYCKCS
;
A
#
# COMPACT_ATOMS: atom_id res chain seq x y z
N MET A 1 7.87 49.69 38.16
CA MET A 1 6.83 48.65 38.32
C MET A 1 6.52 48.08 36.93
N SER A 2 6.88 46.82 36.74
CA SER A 2 6.48 45.85 35.68
C SER A 2 6.74 46.19 34.20
N PRO A 3 7.63 45.47 33.49
CA PRO A 3 7.55 45.33 32.04
C PRO A 3 6.63 44.14 31.69
N LEU A 4 5.59 44.42 30.90
CA LEU A 4 4.70 43.41 30.33
C LEU A 4 5.45 42.65 29.22
N CYS A 5 5.68 41.37 29.46
CA CYS A 5 6.28 40.41 28.53
C CYS A 5 5.23 39.99 27.48
N PRO A 6 5.42 40.23 26.17
CA PRO A 6 4.50 39.72 25.17
C PRO A 6 4.82 38.24 24.94
N LEU A 7 3.95 37.37 25.44
CA LEU A 7 3.97 35.93 25.17
C LEU A 7 3.87 35.68 23.66
N LEU A 8 4.97 35.19 23.07
CA LEU A 8 5.02 34.62 21.74
C LEU A 8 4.32 33.25 21.77
N LEU A 9 3.07 33.20 21.29
CA LEU A 9 2.33 31.97 21.00
C LEU A 9 2.81 31.39 19.66
N THR A 10 3.86 30.58 19.69
CA THR A 10 4.24 29.74 18.54
C THR A 10 3.33 28.52 18.48
N LEU A 11 2.32 28.58 17.61
CA LEU A 11 1.45 27.44 17.30
C LEU A 11 2.25 26.44 16.43
N ALA A 12 2.90 25.46 17.06
CA ALA A 12 3.52 24.37 16.34
C ALA A 12 2.43 23.43 15.81
N LEU A 13 2.09 23.56 14.52
CA LEU A 13 1.33 22.54 13.80
C LEU A 13 2.22 21.30 13.67
N VAL A 14 2.21 20.45 14.70
CA VAL A 14 2.74 19.09 14.56
C VAL A 14 1.75 18.38 13.65
N ALA A 15 2.16 18.16 12.39
CA ALA A 15 1.46 17.24 11.51
C ALA A 15 1.48 15.87 12.20
N VAL A 16 0.39 15.53 12.90
CA VAL A 16 0.17 14.19 13.43
C VAL A 16 0.27 13.28 12.21
N PRO A 17 1.26 12.36 12.13
CA PRO A 17 1.22 11.32 11.13
C PRO A 17 -0.08 10.58 11.41
N GLY A 18 -1.09 10.77 10.55
CA GLY A 18 -2.37 10.09 10.69
C GLY A 18 -2.06 8.61 10.92
N ALA A 19 -2.64 8.06 11.99
CA ALA A 19 -2.37 6.72 12.49
C ALA A 19 -2.15 5.77 11.30
N ARG A 20 -0.87 5.45 11.07
CA ARG A 20 -0.51 4.41 10.12
C ARG A 20 -0.94 3.15 10.84
N GLY A 21 -1.98 2.49 10.36
CA GLY A 21 -2.27 1.15 10.84
C GLY A 21 -1.05 0.24 10.68
N THR A 22 -1.14 -1.03 11.11
CA THR A 22 0.03 -1.93 11.14
C THR A 22 0.72 -2.17 9.77
N CYS A 23 0.17 -1.63 8.68
CA CYS A 23 0.85 -1.51 7.40
C CYS A 23 2.25 -0.87 7.53
N PRO A 24 3.29 -1.53 7.01
CA PRO A 24 4.63 -0.96 7.02
C PRO A 24 4.70 0.34 6.24
N VAL A 25 5.65 1.18 6.64
CA VAL A 25 5.94 2.42 5.93
C VAL A 25 6.61 2.08 4.59
N PRO A 26 6.25 2.75 3.48
CA PRO A 26 6.88 2.53 2.17
C PRO A 26 8.42 2.64 2.14
N ALA A 27 9.02 3.39 3.05
CA ALA A 27 10.47 3.54 3.16
C ALA A 27 11.14 2.34 3.82
N ASP A 28 10.40 1.57 4.62
CA ASP A 28 10.89 0.44 5.41
C ASP A 28 10.67 -0.90 4.70
N LEU A 29 10.13 -0.88 3.47
CA LEU A 29 10.00 -2.06 2.60
C LEU A 29 11.37 -2.50 2.04
N LYS A 30 12.13 -3.17 2.90
CA LYS A 30 13.40 -3.82 2.61
C LYS A 30 13.37 -5.23 3.19
N ARG A 31 14.05 -6.16 2.53
CA ARG A 31 14.30 -7.51 3.05
C ARG A 31 15.47 -7.46 4.05
N GLU A 32 15.54 -8.46 4.92
CA GLU A 32 16.61 -8.60 5.93
C GLU A 32 18.03 -8.60 5.34
N ASP A 33 18.18 -9.05 4.08
CA ASP A 33 19.43 -9.03 3.32
C ASP A 33 19.76 -7.65 2.69
N GLY A 34 18.94 -6.64 2.95
CA GLY A 34 19.09 -5.28 2.42
C GLY A 34 18.54 -5.09 1.00
N THR A 35 18.03 -6.14 0.35
CA THR A 35 17.42 -6.01 -0.97
C THR A 35 16.09 -5.26 -0.89
N ARG A 36 15.88 -4.35 -1.86
CA ARG A 36 14.69 -3.49 -1.90
C ARG A 36 13.47 -4.35 -2.26
N THR A 37 12.39 -4.23 -1.50
CA THR A 37 11.08 -4.77 -1.89
C THR A 37 10.32 -3.70 -2.66
N CYS A 38 9.68 -4.06 -3.78
CA CYS A 38 8.93 -3.11 -4.59
C CYS A 38 7.53 -2.88 -4.05
N ALA A 39 6.83 -3.96 -3.70
CA ALA A 39 5.54 -3.90 -3.03
C ALA A 39 5.30 -5.16 -2.20
N LYS A 40 4.44 -5.05 -1.19
CA LYS A 40 3.88 -6.18 -0.45
C LYS A 40 2.37 -6.18 -0.59
N LEU A 41 1.79 -7.34 -0.88
CA LEU A 41 0.35 -7.56 -0.89
C LEU A 41 0.00 -8.44 0.32
N TYR A 42 -1.17 -8.20 0.90
CA TYR A 42 -1.67 -8.90 2.08
C TYR A 42 -3.09 -9.38 1.84
N ASP A 43 -3.42 -10.55 2.38
CA ASP A 43 -4.74 -11.16 2.22
C ASP A 43 -5.79 -10.63 3.22
N LYS A 44 -5.36 -9.96 4.30
CA LYS A 44 -6.25 -9.46 5.34
C LYS A 44 -6.29 -7.92 5.42
N SER A 45 -7.49 -7.38 5.21
CA SER A 45 -7.92 -6.02 5.53
C SER A 45 -9.01 -6.07 6.61
N ASP A 46 -9.23 -4.97 7.31
CA ASP A 46 -10.18 -4.87 8.42
C ASP A 46 -10.87 -3.49 8.42
N PRO A 47 -12.09 -3.34 8.95
CA PRO A 47 -12.72 -2.04 9.13
C PRO A 47 -11.88 -1.08 9.99
N TYR A 48 -11.13 -1.60 10.95
CA TYR A 48 -10.17 -0.85 11.74
C TYR A 48 -8.81 -0.87 11.05
N TYR A 49 -8.33 0.30 10.63
CA TYR A 49 -7.10 0.45 9.84
C TYR A 49 -5.87 -0.15 10.54
N ASP A 50 -5.85 -0.11 11.88
CA ASP A 50 -4.77 -0.67 12.69
C ASP A 50 -4.62 -2.19 12.54
N ASN A 51 -5.67 -2.89 12.11
CA ASN A 51 -5.68 -4.34 11.90
C ASN A 51 -5.42 -4.77 10.44
N CYS A 52 -5.14 -3.83 9.54
CA CYS A 52 -4.86 -4.10 8.13
C CYS A 52 -3.38 -4.48 7.87
N CYS A 53 -3.09 -4.94 6.65
CA CYS A 53 -1.77 -5.41 6.22
C CYS A 53 -1.23 -6.55 7.09
N GLN A 54 -2.09 -7.53 7.34
CA GLN A 54 -1.82 -8.71 8.15
C GLN A 54 -2.06 -9.99 7.34
N GLY A 55 -1.80 -11.13 7.96
CA GLY A 55 -2.09 -12.44 7.37
C GLY A 55 -0.97 -12.92 6.45
N ALA A 56 -1.35 -13.60 5.37
CA ALA A 56 -0.38 -14.04 4.37
C ALA A 56 0.15 -12.83 3.59
N GLU A 57 1.46 -12.84 3.28
CA GLU A 57 2.10 -11.78 2.51
C GLU A 57 2.71 -12.30 1.20
N LEU A 58 2.57 -11.51 0.13
CA LEU A 58 3.26 -11.70 -1.13
C LEU A 58 4.18 -10.50 -1.37
N SER A 59 5.47 -10.74 -1.25
CA SER A 59 6.51 -9.73 -1.52
C SER A 59 6.91 -9.75 -2.98
N LEU A 60 6.93 -8.58 -3.62
CA LEU A 60 7.32 -8.38 -5.01
C LEU A 60 8.67 -7.67 -5.07
N GLU A 61 9.56 -8.17 -5.92
CA GLU A 61 10.85 -7.54 -6.16
C GLU A 61 10.74 -6.41 -7.20
N PRO A 62 11.71 -5.49 -7.25
CA PRO A 62 11.77 -4.49 -8.32
C PRO A 62 11.84 -5.16 -9.70
N GLY A 63 10.95 -4.75 -10.61
CA GLY A 63 10.87 -5.32 -11.95
C GLY A 63 10.05 -6.60 -12.04
N THR A 64 9.53 -7.13 -10.93
CA THR A 64 8.66 -8.32 -10.94
C THR A 64 7.46 -8.09 -11.85
N ASP A 65 7.30 -8.98 -12.81
CA ASP A 65 6.21 -9.01 -13.76
C ASP A 65 5.52 -10.38 -13.71
N LEU A 66 4.33 -10.42 -13.12
CA LEU A 66 3.55 -11.65 -12.94
C LEU A 66 2.19 -11.48 -13.64
N PRO A 67 2.08 -11.90 -14.91
CA PRO A 67 0.79 -12.00 -15.59
C PRO A 67 -0.17 -12.98 -14.88
N TYR A 68 0.38 -13.97 -14.17
CA TYR A 68 -0.35 -14.94 -13.37
C TYR A 68 0.26 -14.96 -11.96
N LEU A 69 -0.59 -14.73 -10.95
CA LEU A 69 -0.14 -14.79 -9.56
C LEU A 69 0.16 -16.23 -9.11
N PRO A 70 1.02 -16.41 -8.09
CA PRO A 70 1.23 -17.71 -7.47
C PRO A 70 -0.07 -18.35 -7.00
N SER A 71 -0.07 -19.68 -6.85
CA SER A 71 -1.24 -20.42 -6.37
C SER A 71 -1.79 -19.82 -5.07
N GLY A 72 -3.10 -19.63 -4.99
CA GLY A 72 -3.80 -19.06 -3.82
C GLY A 72 -3.78 -17.53 -3.72
N TRP A 73 -3.14 -16.81 -4.65
CA TRP A 73 -3.04 -15.34 -4.60
C TRP A 73 -3.95 -14.58 -5.57
N ALA A 74 -4.45 -15.24 -6.62
CA ALA A 74 -5.42 -14.64 -7.52
C ALA A 74 -6.70 -14.30 -6.76
N ASN A 75 -7.11 -13.02 -6.82
CA ASN A 75 -8.30 -12.50 -6.15
C ASN A 75 -8.24 -12.60 -4.61
N THR A 76 -7.04 -12.55 -4.03
CA THR A 76 -6.84 -12.72 -2.58
C THR A 76 -6.39 -11.45 -1.87
N ALA A 77 -5.66 -10.57 -2.55
CA ALA A 77 -5.13 -9.37 -1.92
C ALA A 77 -6.24 -8.38 -1.57
N SER A 78 -6.28 -7.95 -0.32
CA SER A 78 -7.26 -6.99 0.23
C SER A 78 -6.58 -5.72 0.79
N SER A 79 -5.26 -5.75 0.99
CA SER A 79 -4.44 -4.59 1.30
C SER A 79 -3.05 -4.69 0.66
N LEU A 80 -2.38 -3.56 0.45
CA LEU A 80 -1.04 -3.55 -0.13
C LEU A 80 -0.21 -2.35 0.31
N VAL A 81 1.10 -2.45 0.18
CA VAL A 81 2.06 -1.34 0.38
C VAL A 81 3.02 -1.32 -0.79
N VAL A 82 3.22 -0.15 -1.40
CA VAL A 82 4.18 0.07 -2.49
C VAL A 82 5.33 0.90 -1.94
N ALA A 83 6.55 0.44 -2.18
CA ALA A 83 7.75 1.08 -1.65
C ALA A 83 7.99 2.47 -2.25
N SER A 84 8.74 3.28 -1.52
CA SER A 84 9.16 4.62 -1.97
C SER A 84 9.84 4.53 -3.34
N ARG A 85 9.55 5.46 -4.25
CA ARG A 85 10.04 5.50 -5.66
C ARG A 85 9.72 4.24 -6.48
N CYS A 86 8.68 3.51 -6.12
CA CYS A 86 8.13 2.41 -6.92
C CYS A 86 6.65 2.67 -7.27
N GLU A 87 6.18 1.94 -8.27
CA GLU A 87 4.79 1.86 -8.68
C GLU A 87 4.38 0.40 -8.88
N LEU A 88 3.15 0.07 -8.52
CA LEU A 88 2.56 -1.23 -8.75
C LEU A 88 1.38 -1.07 -9.70
N THR A 89 1.47 -1.70 -10.87
CA THR A 89 0.35 -1.86 -11.79
C THR A 89 -0.30 -3.21 -11.53
N VAL A 90 -1.63 -3.22 -11.43
CA VAL A 90 -2.42 -4.42 -11.16
C VAL A 90 -3.51 -4.61 -12.21
N TRP A 91 -3.86 -5.87 -12.45
CA TRP A 91 -4.90 -6.28 -13.40
C TRP A 91 -5.94 -7.16 -12.73
N SER A 92 -7.20 -7.02 -13.15
CA SER A 92 -8.31 -7.74 -12.52
C SER A 92 -8.52 -9.16 -13.04
N LEU A 93 -7.92 -9.50 -14.19
CA LEU A 93 -7.95 -10.84 -14.75
C LEU A 93 -6.52 -11.36 -14.97
N PRO A 94 -6.31 -12.68 -14.93
CA PRO A 94 -5.02 -13.29 -15.26
C PRO A 94 -4.58 -12.95 -16.69
N GLY A 95 -3.28 -13.07 -16.96
CA GLY A 95 -2.68 -12.70 -18.25
C GLY A 95 -2.64 -11.18 -18.48
N LYS A 96 -2.66 -10.37 -17.41
CA LYS A 96 -2.78 -8.89 -17.48
C LYS A 96 -4.05 -8.40 -18.21
N GLY A 97 -5.15 -9.12 -18.03
CA GLY A 97 -6.44 -8.78 -18.65
C GLY A 97 -7.35 -7.92 -17.76
N GLY A 98 -8.50 -7.53 -18.31
CA GLY A 98 -9.57 -6.89 -17.54
C GLY A 98 -9.33 -5.41 -17.22
N LYS A 99 -9.72 -4.98 -16.02
CA LYS A 99 -9.48 -3.62 -15.55
C LYS A 99 -8.06 -3.49 -15.02
N THR A 100 -7.48 -2.30 -15.14
CA THR A 100 -6.11 -2.00 -14.69
C THR A 100 -6.13 -0.83 -13.73
N ARG A 101 -5.27 -0.88 -12.71
CA ARG A 101 -5.02 0.24 -11.81
C ARG A 101 -3.53 0.35 -11.51
N LYS A 102 -3.08 1.58 -11.32
CA LYS A 102 -1.74 1.89 -10.87
C LYS A 102 -1.79 2.45 -9.45
N PHE A 103 -0.99 1.88 -8.56
CA PHE A 103 -0.75 2.35 -7.21
C PHE A 103 0.66 2.97 -7.15
N SER A 104 0.73 4.20 -6.66
CA SER A 104 1.99 4.89 -6.42
C SER A 104 2.61 4.44 -5.09
N ALA A 105 3.80 4.92 -4.76
CA ALA A 105 4.39 4.70 -3.44
C ALA A 105 3.42 5.12 -2.32
N GLY A 106 3.18 4.24 -1.35
CA GLY A 106 2.17 4.44 -0.32
C GLY A 106 1.71 3.15 0.34
N SER A 107 1.00 3.30 1.46
CA SER A 107 0.28 2.20 2.10
C SER A 107 -1.19 2.28 1.74
N TYR A 108 -1.78 1.15 1.39
CA TYR A 108 -3.16 1.00 0.91
C TYR A 108 -3.85 -0.06 1.78
N PRO A 109 -4.28 0.31 3.00
CA PRO A 109 -4.73 -0.65 4.01
C PRO A 109 -6.04 -1.36 3.66
N ARG A 110 -6.85 -0.75 2.80
CA ARG A 110 -8.20 -1.24 2.46
C ARG A 110 -8.47 -1.06 0.98
N LEU A 111 -8.34 -2.12 0.19
CA LEU A 111 -8.58 -2.07 -1.24
C LEU A 111 -10.05 -1.85 -1.60
N GLU A 112 -10.97 -2.02 -0.63
CA GLU A 112 -12.40 -1.73 -0.73
C GLU A 112 -12.68 -0.25 -1.04
N GLU A 113 -11.77 0.63 -0.64
CA GLU A 113 -11.90 2.08 -0.85
C GLU A 113 -11.53 2.51 -2.27
N TYR A 114 -10.94 1.59 -3.04
CA TYR A 114 -10.44 1.85 -4.37
C TYR A 114 -11.40 1.24 -5.39
N ARG A 115 -12.23 2.07 -6.01
CA ARG A 115 -13.22 1.61 -7.01
C ARG A 115 -12.57 0.94 -8.22
N ARG A 116 -13.23 -0.11 -8.72
CA ARG A 116 -12.89 -0.84 -9.94
C ARG A 116 -13.97 -0.66 -11.01
N GLY A 117 -14.16 0.60 -11.43
CA GLY A 117 -15.23 0.98 -12.36
C GLY A 117 -16.51 1.36 -11.62
N ILE A 118 -17.67 1.09 -12.24
CA ILE A 118 -19.00 1.45 -11.69
C ILE A 118 -19.43 0.47 -10.61
N PHE A 119 -19.07 -0.81 -10.75
CA PHE A 119 -19.41 -1.87 -9.80
C PHE A 119 -18.13 -2.44 -9.19
N GLY A 120 -18.09 -2.49 -7.86
CA GLY A 120 -17.02 -3.11 -7.09
C GLY A 120 -15.77 -2.26 -6.91
N ASP A 121 -14.82 -2.87 -6.20
CA ASP A 121 -13.57 -2.29 -5.76
C ASP A 121 -12.40 -3.23 -6.06
N TRP A 122 -11.21 -2.88 -5.57
CA TRP A 122 -9.98 -3.61 -5.82
C TRP A 122 -9.69 -4.69 -4.78
N SER A 123 -10.47 -4.78 -3.70
CA SER A 123 -10.33 -5.85 -2.72
C SER A 123 -10.65 -7.18 -3.38
N ASN A 124 -9.80 -8.19 -3.12
CA ASN A 124 -9.96 -9.54 -3.61
C ASN A 124 -10.18 -9.61 -5.13
N SER A 125 -9.57 -8.68 -5.88
CA SER A 125 -9.82 -8.50 -7.31
C SER A 125 -8.54 -8.42 -8.14
N ILE A 126 -7.36 -8.60 -7.54
CA ILE A 126 -6.07 -8.55 -8.23
C ILE A 126 -5.70 -9.95 -8.71
N SER A 127 -5.42 -10.10 -10.01
CA SER A 127 -5.06 -11.38 -10.64
C SER A 127 -3.77 -11.32 -11.46
N GLY A 128 -3.20 -10.13 -11.67
CA GLY A 128 -1.88 -9.95 -12.29
C GLY A 128 -1.24 -8.67 -11.78
N VAL A 129 0.10 -8.62 -11.78
CA VAL A 129 0.87 -7.49 -11.23
C VAL A 129 2.14 -7.21 -12.04
N TYR A 130 2.57 -5.95 -12.01
CA TYR A 130 3.85 -5.50 -12.52
C TYR A 130 4.36 -4.40 -11.62
N CYS A 131 5.53 -4.60 -11.03
CA CYS A 131 6.12 -3.68 -10.08
C CYS A 131 7.37 -3.03 -10.67
N LYS A 132 7.38 -1.71 -10.79
CA LYS A 132 8.47 -0.93 -11.37
C LYS A 132 9.02 0.03 -10.33
N CYS A 133 10.34 0.06 -10.17
CA CYS A 133 11.03 1.04 -9.34
C CYS A 133 11.93 1.94 -10.19
N SER A 134 12.09 3.17 -9.71
CA SER A 134 13.08 4.15 -10.18
C SER A 134 14.16 4.39 -9.13
#